data_AF-A0A954CPS2-F1
#
_entry.id   AF-A0A954CPS2-F1
#
_cell.length_a   1.000
_cell.length_b   1.000
_cell.length_c   1.000
_cell.angle_alpha   90.00
_cell.angle_beta   90.00
_cell.angle_gamma   90.00
#
_symmetry.space_group_name_H-M   'P 1'
#
loop_
_entity.id
_entity.type
_entity.pdbx_description
1 polymer ?
#
loop_
_entity_poly.entity_id
_entity_poly.type
_entity_poly.pdbx_seq_one_letter_code
_entity_poly.pdbx_strand_id
1 'polypeptide(L)' 'EDQKDSIKLTSLVSNVVDKETQGKIDVVKQRLIDRYGYNDTSATDLLNFVASIFARGDSKD' A
#
# COMPACT_ATOMS: atom_id res chain seq x y z
N GLU A 1 23.77 22.98 0.38
CA GLU A 1 23.47 22.04 -0.71
C GLU A 1 22.49 20.99 -0.19
N ASP A 2 21.32 21.40 0.31
CA ASP A 2 20.50 20.55 1.20
C ASP A 2 19.00 20.65 0.89
N GLN A 3 18.66 20.76 -0.40
CA GLN A 3 17.25 20.81 -0.86
C GLN A 3 17.00 19.97 -2.12
N LYS A 4 17.94 19.10 -2.51
CA LYS A 4 17.79 18.24 -3.69
C LYS A 4 17.49 16.78 -3.35
N ASP A 5 17.73 16.35 -2.12
CA ASP A 5 17.53 14.96 -1.69
C ASP A 5 16.10 14.65 -1.21
N SER A 6 15.31 15.65 -0.81
CA SER A 6 13.91 15.42 -0.39
C SER A 6 12.95 15.12 -1.55
N ILE A 7 13.33 15.39 -2.81
CA ILE A 7 12.44 15.25 -3.98
C ILE A 7 12.57 13.88 -4.67
N LYS A 8 13.52 13.04 -4.24
CA LYS A 8 13.74 11.72 -4.86
C LYS A 8 13.06 10.56 -4.14
N LEU A 9 12.79 10.66 -2.83
CA LEU A 9 12.09 9.59 -2.10
C LEU A 9 10.62 9.46 -2.56
N THR A 10 9.97 10.58 -2.87
CA THR A 10 8.59 10.64 -3.39
C THR A 10 8.46 10.29 -4.87
N SER A 11 9.55 10.29 -5.65
CA SER A 11 9.49 9.83 -7.05
C SER A 11 9.62 8.31 -7.17
N LEU A 12 10.21 7.62 -6.19
CA LEU A 12 10.29 6.14 -6.19
C LEU A 12 8.97 5.48 -5.77
N VAL A 13 8.17 6.12 -4.91
CA VAL A 13 6.83 5.62 -4.55
C VAL A 13 5.82 5.77 -5.70
N SER A 14 6.16 6.52 -6.75
CA SER A 14 5.37 6.65 -7.98
C SER A 14 5.55 5.47 -8.94
N ASN A 15 6.50 4.56 -8.68
CA ASN A 15 6.74 3.42 -9.54
C ASN A 15 5.97 2.18 -9.05
N VAL A 16 4.70 2.13 -9.45
CA VAL A 16 4.04 0.90 -9.89
C VAL A 16 3.85 -0.18 -8.81
N VAL A 17 2.72 -0.12 -8.09
CA VAL A 17 2.02 -1.39 -7.87
C VAL A 17 1.63 -1.88 -9.27
N ASP A 18 2.22 -3.01 -9.66
CA ASP A 18 1.92 -3.67 -10.92
C ASP A 18 0.40 -3.85 -11.07
N LYS A 19 -0.16 -3.68 -12.28
CA LYS A 19 -1.61 -3.79 -12.51
C LYS A 19 -2.17 -5.13 -12.03
N GLU A 20 -1.38 -6.20 -12.11
CA GLU A 20 -1.74 -7.50 -11.55
C GLU A 20 -1.85 -7.45 -10.02
N THR A 21 -0.88 -6.82 -9.37
CA THR A 21 -0.88 -6.62 -7.91
C THR A 21 -2.05 -5.74 -7.48
N GLN A 22 -2.38 -4.68 -8.22
CA GLN A 22 -3.56 -3.85 -7.94
C GLN A 22 -4.85 -4.66 -8.06
N GLY A 23 -4.95 -5.55 -9.06
CA GLY A 23 -6.08 -6.45 -9.22
C GLY A 23 -6.23 -7.41 -8.03
N LYS A 24 -5.12 -7.96 -7.51
CA LYS A 24 -5.15 -8.81 -6.31
C LYS A 24 -5.59 -8.03 -5.06
N ILE A 25 -5.10 -6.80 -4.90
CA ILE A 25 -5.50 -5.89 -3.81
C ILE A 25 -7.00 -5.60 -3.89
N ASP A 26 -7.54 -5.35 -5.09
CA ASP A 26 -8.95 -5.09 -5.31
C ASP A 26 -9.83 -6.31 -4.97
N VAL A 27 -9.43 -7.52 -5.37
CA VAL A 27 -10.13 -8.76 -5.00
C VAL A 27 -10.18 -8.96 -3.48
N VAL A 28 -9.07 -8.69 -2.78
CA VAL A 28 -9.03 -8.80 -1.32
C VAL A 28 -9.89 -7.71 -0.67
N LYS A 29 -9.85 -6.48 -1.18
CA LYS A 29 -10.70 -5.37 -0.74
C LYS A 29 -12.18 -5.70 -0.90
N GLN A 30 -12.59 -6.18 -2.07
CA GLN A 30 -13.95 -6.63 -2.35
C GLN A 30 -14.37 -7.75 -1.41
N ARG A 31 -13.49 -8.73 -1.17
CA ARG A 31 -13.77 -9.82 -0.22
C ARG A 31 -13.95 -9.31 1.22
N LEU A 32 -13.18 -8.32 1.66
CA LEU A 32 -13.34 -7.70 2.99
C LEU A 32 -14.71 -7.02 3.11
N ILE A 33 -15.15 -6.33 2.06
CA ILE A 33 -16.45 -5.65 2.02
C ILE A 33 -17.59 -6.67 2.01
N ASP A 34 -17.58 -7.59 1.06
CA ASP A 34 -18.67 -8.56 0.84
C ASP A 34 -18.81 -9.57 1.99
N ARG A 35 -17.67 -10.12 2.45
CA ARG A 35 -17.69 -11.23 3.41
C ARG A 35 -17.70 -10.79 4.87
N TYR A 36 -17.17 -9.60 5.16
CA TYR A 36 -16.99 -9.12 6.53
C TYR A 36 -17.69 -7.79 6.81
N GLY A 37 -18.40 -7.22 5.83
CA GLY A 37 -19.18 -5.98 6.00
C GLY A 37 -18.32 -4.73 6.19
N TYR A 38 -17.06 -4.76 5.74
CA TYR A 38 -16.21 -3.58 5.79
C TYR A 38 -16.69 -2.54 4.80
N ASN A 39 -16.52 -1.26 5.14
CA ASN A 39 -16.71 -0.18 4.19
C ASN A 39 -15.44 0.05 3.38
N ASP A 40 -15.56 0.69 2.21
CA ASP A 40 -14.46 0.91 1.26
C ASP A 40 -13.22 1.55 1.92
N THR A 41 -13.45 2.58 2.74
CA THR A 41 -12.40 3.29 3.49
C THR A 41 -11.71 2.38 4.50
N SER A 42 -12.47 1.61 5.28
CA SER A 42 -11.91 0.72 6.32
C SER A 42 -11.11 -0.44 5.73
N ALA A 43 -11.58 -1.01 4.61
CA ALA A 43 -10.85 -2.06 3.89
C ALA A 43 -9.55 -1.50 3.29
N THR A 44 -9.58 -0.27 2.76
CA THR A 44 -8.40 0.42 2.23
C THR A 44 -7.38 0.73 3.33
N ASP A 45 -7.84 1.22 4.49
CA ASP A 45 -6.98 1.55 5.62
C ASP A 45 -6.24 0.30 6.15
N LEU A 46 -6.96 -0.82 6.29
CA LEU A 46 -6.37 -2.09 6.70
C LEU A 46 -5.27 -2.57 5.72
N LEU A 47 -5.52 -2.47 4.42
CA LEU A 47 -4.56 -2.88 3.39
C LEU A 47 -3.31 -1.99 3.42
N ASN A 48 -3.47 -0.68 3.64
CA ASN A 48 -2.34 0.24 3.80
C ASN A 48 -1.56 -0.03 5.09
N PHE A 49 -2.25 -0.37 6.19
CA PHE A 49 -1.61 -0.74 7.45
C PHE A 49 -0.76 -2.00 7.31
N VAL A 50 -1.30 -3.05 6.67
CA VAL A 50 -0.56 -4.29 6.39
C VAL A 50 0.65 -4.02 5.48
N ALA A 51 0.48 -3.19 4.44
CA ALA A 51 1.58 -2.78 3.56
C ALA A 51 2.68 -2.03 4.33
N SER A 52 2.30 -1.15 5.27
CA SER A 52 3.24 -0.42 6.13
C SER A 52 4.00 -1.32 7.10
N ILE A 53 3.39 -2.42 7.57
CA ILE A 53 4.08 -3.43 8.39
C ILE A 53 5.07 -4.20 7.54
N PHE A 54 4.67 -4.66 6.36
CA PHE A 54 5.57 -5.38 5.43
C PHE A 54 6.77 -4.51 5.03
N ALA A 55 6.52 -3.24 4.68
CA ALA A 55 7.60 -2.30 4.33
C ALA A 55 8.56 -2.01 5.50
N ARG A 56 8.09 -2.08 6.76
CA ARG A 56 8.95 -1.96 7.95
C ARG A 56 9.63 -3.27 8.34
N GLY A 57 9.06 -4.42 8.00
CA GLY A 57 9.61 -5.75 8.28
C GLY A 57 10.91 -6.05 7.54
N ASP A 58 11.14 -5.39 6.39
CA ASP A 58 12.37 -5.49 5.59
C ASP A 58 13.54 -4.62 6.12
N SER A 59 13.34 -3.80 7.18
CA SER A 59 14.38 -2.90 7.73
C SER A 59 15.17 -3.51 8.89
N LYS A 60 15.25 -4.85 8.96
CA LYS A 60 15.95 -5.55 10.04
C LYS A 60 16.99 -6.52 9.48
N ASP A 61 18.01 -5.95 8.83
CA ASP A 61 19.38 -6.44 8.86
C ASP A 61 20.31 -5.26 9.19
#